data_AF-A0A829HAR9-F1
#
_entry.id   AF-A0A829HAR9-F1
#
_cell.length_a   1.000
_cell.length_b   1.000
_cell.length_c   1.000
_cell.angle_alpha   90.00
_cell.angle_beta   90.00
_cell.angle_gamma   90.00
#
_symmetry.space_group_name_H-M   'P 1'
#
loop_
_entity.id
_entity.type
_entity.pdbx_description
1 polymer ?
#
loop_
_entity_poly.entity_id
_entity_poly.type
_entity_poly.pdbx_seq_one_letter_code
_entity_poly.pdbx_strand_id
1 'polypeptide(L)'
;MGHRKFALIKGISTFESSKQRTKGFMKAIRAQQIQIDQSLIKQGDYKPKSGNVLMRQILSSGHVPTCVICENDDMAVGAINACVELGYRVPRDISIIGFDDMGYAKYLTPPLTTIRKPTFTIIKMGVSRLVEIMENGQQDNIEQQIIDPEIIVRSLVLNLNK
;
A
#
# COMPACT_ATOMS: atom_id res chain seq x y z
N MET A 1 -12.52 -2.63 -11.09
CA MET A 1 -11.65 -3.81 -11.31
C MET A 1 -12.29 -5.13 -10.82
N GLY A 2 -13.49 -5.13 -10.25
CA GLY A 2 -14.26 -6.37 -10.00
C GLY A 2 -13.82 -7.23 -8.81
N HIS A 3 -12.65 -6.97 -8.23
CA HIS A 3 -12.19 -7.65 -7.02
C HIS A 3 -13.15 -7.47 -5.84
N ARG A 4 -13.45 -8.57 -5.15
CA ARG A 4 -14.25 -8.61 -3.91
C ARG A 4 -13.58 -9.37 -2.77
N LYS A 5 -12.53 -10.15 -3.06
CA LYS A 5 -11.73 -10.86 -2.05
C LYS A 5 -10.40 -10.16 -1.90
N PHE A 6 -10.20 -9.49 -0.77
CA PHE A 6 -9.03 -8.66 -0.49
C PHE A 6 -8.23 -9.18 0.71
N ALA A 7 -6.92 -9.02 0.64
CA ALA A 7 -6.02 -9.11 1.79
C ALA A 7 -5.24 -7.79 1.96
N LEU A 8 -4.75 -7.54 3.17
CA LEU A 8 -3.96 -6.36 3.51
C LEU A 8 -2.67 -6.79 4.22
N ILE A 9 -1.52 -6.35 3.70
CA ILE A 9 -0.23 -6.43 4.38
C ILE A 9 0.13 -5.03 4.87
N LYS A 10 -0.09 -4.82 6.17
CA LYS A 10 0.19 -3.57 6.87
C LYS A 10 1.68 -3.38 7.08
N GLY A 11 2.13 -2.14 7.22
CA GLY A 11 3.44 -1.80 7.75
C GLY A 11 3.43 -1.64 9.26
N ILE A 12 4.50 -1.08 9.84
CA ILE A 12 4.73 -1.02 11.29
C ILE A 12 3.54 -0.37 12.04
N SER A 13 3.01 -1.08 13.06
CA SER A 13 1.78 -0.71 13.78
C SER A 13 1.85 0.61 14.56
N THR A 14 3.05 0.99 15.01
CA THR A 14 3.27 2.24 15.75
C THR A 14 3.29 3.46 14.85
N PHE A 15 3.44 3.29 13.52
CA PHE A 15 3.56 4.40 12.59
C PHE A 15 2.19 4.94 12.21
N GLU A 16 2.02 6.26 12.34
CA GLU A 16 0.77 6.92 11.98
C GLU A 16 0.41 6.71 10.50
N SER A 17 1.42 6.66 9.62
CA SER A 17 1.24 6.33 8.21
C SER A 17 0.57 4.96 7.98
N SER A 18 0.94 3.93 8.75
CA SER A 18 0.29 2.61 8.66
C SER A 18 -1.15 2.69 9.13
N LYS A 19 -1.42 3.35 10.27
CA LYS A 19 -2.79 3.52 10.78
C LYS A 19 -3.70 4.23 9.78
N GLN A 20 -3.22 5.32 9.15
CA GLN A 20 -3.99 6.06 8.16
C GLN A 20 -4.23 5.25 6.88
N ARG A 21 -3.23 4.52 6.38
CA ARG A 21 -3.39 3.63 5.21
C ARG A 21 -4.40 2.52 5.50
N THR A 22 -4.27 1.83 6.63
CA THR A 22 -5.24 0.82 7.08
C THR A 22 -6.65 1.42 7.23
N LYS A 23 -6.78 2.61 7.82
CA LYS A 23 -8.08 3.31 7.97
C LYS A 23 -8.71 3.60 6.60
N GLY A 24 -7.93 4.10 5.64
CA GLY A 24 -8.37 4.36 4.27
C GLY A 24 -8.86 3.09 3.57
N PHE A 25 -8.10 2.01 3.65
CA PHE A 25 -8.49 0.70 3.12
C PHE A 25 -9.80 0.20 3.74
N MET A 26 -9.91 0.21 5.08
CA MET A 26 -11.12 -0.24 5.76
C MET A 26 -12.35 0.62 5.43
N LYS A 27 -12.15 1.95 5.25
CA LYS A 27 -13.22 2.86 4.79
C LYS A 27 -13.70 2.46 3.39
N ALA A 28 -12.79 2.19 2.46
CA ALA A 28 -13.13 1.77 1.10
C ALA A 28 -13.85 0.41 1.05
N ILE A 29 -13.38 -0.58 1.80
CA ILE A 29 -14.01 -1.91 1.92
C ILE A 29 -15.45 -1.80 2.43
N ARG A 30 -15.68 -1.01 3.49
CA ARG A 30 -17.02 -0.77 4.04
C ARG A 30 -17.94 -0.05 3.06
N ALA A 31 -17.44 0.98 2.38
CA ALA A 31 -18.21 1.73 1.40
C ALA A 31 -18.71 0.85 0.24
N GLN A 32 -17.98 -0.22 -0.08
CA GLN A 32 -18.34 -1.19 -1.12
C GLN A 32 -19.08 -2.43 -0.58
N GLN A 33 -19.44 -2.44 0.71
CA GLN A 33 -20.12 -3.55 1.39
C GLN A 33 -19.41 -4.89 1.19
N ILE A 34 -18.07 -4.88 1.17
CA ILE A 34 -17.25 -6.08 1.07
C ILE A 34 -16.97 -6.60 2.49
N GLN A 35 -17.25 -7.87 2.72
CA GLN A 35 -16.81 -8.55 3.94
C GLN A 35 -15.32 -8.91 3.81
N ILE A 36 -14.55 -8.58 4.85
CA ILE A 36 -13.14 -8.93 4.91
C ILE A 36 -12.88 -9.94 6.02
N ASP A 37 -12.20 -11.02 5.65
CA ASP A 37 -11.67 -11.95 6.62
C ASP A 37 -10.49 -11.29 7.34
N GLN A 38 -10.63 -11.12 8.66
CA GLN A 38 -9.58 -10.54 9.51
C GLN A 38 -8.30 -11.37 9.50
N SER A 39 -8.41 -12.68 9.20
CA SER A 39 -7.25 -13.56 9.06
C SER A 39 -6.33 -13.15 7.90
N LEU A 40 -6.87 -12.44 6.90
CA LEU A 40 -6.17 -11.94 5.71
C LEU A 40 -5.57 -10.54 5.92
N ILE A 41 -5.71 -9.96 7.11
CA ILE A 41 -5.04 -8.71 7.49
C ILE A 41 -3.79 -9.06 8.29
N LYS A 42 -2.62 -8.81 7.70
CA LYS A 42 -1.32 -9.17 8.26
C LYS A 42 -0.52 -7.94 8.65
N GLN A 43 0.24 -8.07 9.74
CA GLN A 43 1.05 -7.01 10.32
C GLN A 43 2.51 -7.19 9.92
N GLY A 44 2.99 -6.38 8.98
CA GLY A 44 4.37 -6.38 8.49
C GLY A 44 5.22 -5.25 9.07
N ASP A 45 6.40 -5.07 8.47
CA ASP A 45 7.47 -4.20 8.98
C ASP A 45 8.13 -3.31 7.89
N TYR A 46 7.46 -3.17 6.73
CA TYR A 46 7.95 -2.44 5.55
C TYR A 46 9.14 -3.08 4.82
N LYS A 47 9.54 -4.33 5.14
CA LYS A 47 10.63 -5.02 4.45
C LYS A 47 10.12 -6.08 3.47
N PRO A 48 10.88 -6.42 2.41
CA PRO A 48 10.48 -7.48 1.48
C PRO A 48 10.31 -8.84 2.18
N LYS A 49 11.15 -9.13 3.18
CA LYS A 49 11.08 -10.37 3.95
C LYS A 49 9.72 -10.55 4.64
N SER A 50 9.18 -9.50 5.27
CA SER A 50 7.87 -9.62 5.91
C SER A 50 6.76 -9.76 4.87
N GLY A 51 6.85 -9.04 3.74
CA GLY A 51 5.94 -9.21 2.60
C GLY A 51 5.85 -10.67 2.13
N ASN A 52 7.00 -11.33 1.94
CA ASN A 52 7.05 -12.75 1.54
C ASN A 52 6.40 -13.67 2.59
N VAL A 53 6.84 -13.58 3.85
CA VAL A 53 6.34 -14.45 4.93
C VAL A 53 4.83 -14.29 5.12
N LEU A 54 4.34 -13.06 5.13
CA LEU A 54 2.93 -12.78 5.37
C LEU A 54 2.06 -13.19 4.19
N MET A 55 2.56 -13.03 2.95
CA MET A 55 1.84 -13.51 1.78
C MET A 55 1.73 -15.04 1.75
N ARG A 56 2.77 -15.76 2.18
CA ARG A 56 2.69 -17.23 2.36
C ARG A 56 1.61 -17.60 3.37
N GLN A 57 1.53 -16.90 4.51
CA GLN A 57 0.48 -17.13 5.49
C GLN A 57 -0.93 -16.85 4.93
N ILE A 58 -1.08 -15.79 4.13
CA ILE A 58 -2.34 -15.47 3.44
C ILE A 58 -2.72 -16.61 2.49
N LEU A 59 -1.79 -17.08 1.67
CA LEU A 59 -2.03 -18.14 0.69
C LEU A 59 -2.33 -19.50 1.34
N SER A 60 -1.75 -19.78 2.51
CA SER A 60 -1.99 -21.01 3.28
C SER A 60 -3.26 -20.97 4.15
N SER A 61 -3.99 -19.85 4.20
CA SER A 61 -5.18 -19.68 5.05
C SER A 61 -6.43 -20.42 4.55
N GLY A 62 -6.38 -21.00 3.35
CA GLY A 62 -7.54 -21.57 2.65
C GLY A 62 -8.46 -20.53 1.99
N HIS A 63 -8.29 -19.23 2.28
CA HIS A 63 -9.09 -18.13 1.75
C HIS A 63 -8.24 -17.26 0.81
N VAL A 64 -7.98 -17.76 -0.40
CA VAL A 64 -7.11 -17.06 -1.37
C VAL A 64 -7.77 -15.75 -1.84
N PRO A 65 -7.13 -14.58 -1.63
CA PRO A 65 -7.64 -13.31 -2.10
C PRO A 65 -7.43 -13.16 -3.62
N THR A 66 -8.22 -12.30 -4.25
CA THR A 66 -8.00 -11.90 -5.66
C THR A 66 -7.15 -10.65 -5.79
N CYS A 67 -7.03 -9.86 -4.71
CA CYS A 67 -6.21 -8.66 -4.66
C CYS A 67 -5.58 -8.47 -3.28
N VAL A 68 -4.30 -8.15 -3.24
CA VAL A 68 -3.55 -7.85 -2.01
C VAL A 68 -3.06 -6.42 -2.06
N ILE A 69 -3.34 -5.67 -0.99
CA ILE A 69 -2.83 -4.32 -0.78
C ILE A 69 -1.65 -4.41 0.17
N CYS A 70 -0.49 -3.90 -0.24
CA CYS A 70 0.70 -3.78 0.59
C CYS A 70 0.92 -2.30 0.93
N GLU A 71 1.14 -1.99 2.21
CA GLU A 71 1.34 -0.60 2.63
C GLU A 71 2.70 0.00 2.21
N ASN A 72 3.58 -0.76 1.56
CA ASN A 72 4.69 -0.23 0.76
C ASN A 72 5.09 -1.16 -0.40
N ASP A 73 5.91 -0.64 -1.31
CA ASP A 73 6.43 -1.35 -2.47
C ASP A 73 7.39 -2.48 -2.09
N ASP A 74 8.18 -2.34 -1.02
CA ASP A 74 9.11 -3.38 -0.59
C ASP A 74 8.37 -4.65 -0.14
N MET A 75 7.32 -4.51 0.68
CA MET A 75 6.46 -5.64 1.05
C MET A 75 5.70 -6.20 -0.16
N ALA A 76 5.32 -5.34 -1.13
CA ALA A 76 4.71 -5.79 -2.37
C ALA A 76 5.66 -6.70 -3.16
N VAL A 77 6.95 -6.34 -3.29
CA VAL A 77 7.99 -7.18 -3.90
C VAL A 77 8.09 -8.54 -3.20
N GLY A 78 8.11 -8.53 -1.86
CA GLY A 78 8.08 -9.74 -1.06
C GLY A 78 6.85 -10.63 -1.35
N ALA A 79 5.67 -10.02 -1.40
CA ALA A 79 4.42 -10.71 -1.68
C ALA A 79 4.38 -11.30 -3.10
N ILE A 80 4.87 -10.57 -4.11
CA ILE A 80 5.02 -11.06 -5.48
C ILE A 80 5.93 -12.29 -5.50
N ASN A 81 7.08 -12.20 -4.84
CA ASN A 81 8.03 -13.32 -4.78
C ASN A 81 7.42 -14.57 -4.12
N ALA A 82 6.68 -14.41 -3.01
CA ALA A 82 5.95 -15.52 -2.39
C ALA A 82 4.88 -16.14 -3.31
N CYS A 83 4.15 -15.33 -4.08
CA CYS A 83 3.18 -15.83 -5.04
C CYS A 83 3.85 -16.72 -6.10
N VAL A 84 4.94 -16.23 -6.69
CA VAL A 84 5.69 -16.94 -7.73
C VAL A 84 6.27 -18.25 -7.18
N GLU A 85 6.87 -18.22 -6.00
CA GLU A 85 7.43 -19.41 -5.33
C GLU A 85 6.38 -20.48 -5.02
N LEU A 86 5.12 -20.08 -4.84
CA LEU A 86 3.99 -20.97 -4.60
C LEU A 86 3.19 -21.29 -5.88
N GLY A 87 3.68 -20.88 -7.06
CA GLY A 87 3.07 -21.19 -8.34
C GLY A 87 1.90 -20.29 -8.76
N TYR A 88 1.62 -19.22 -8.02
CA TYR A 88 0.61 -18.22 -8.39
C TYR A 88 1.17 -17.22 -9.41
N ARG A 89 0.38 -16.90 -10.43
CA ARG A 89 0.72 -15.92 -11.46
C ARG A 89 0.22 -14.55 -11.05
N VAL A 90 1.10 -13.57 -11.01
CA VAL A 90 0.76 -12.18 -10.71
C VAL A 90 0.83 -11.38 -12.03
N PRO A 91 -0.24 -10.71 -12.50
CA PRO A 91 -1.52 -10.43 -11.82
C PRO A 91 -2.65 -11.45 -12.06
N ARG A 92 -2.42 -12.51 -12.86
CA ARG A 92 -3.50 -13.35 -13.42
C ARG A 92 -4.37 -14.03 -12.35
N ASP A 93 -3.73 -14.58 -11.33
CA ASP A 93 -4.41 -15.26 -10.24
C ASP A 93 -4.66 -14.28 -9.07
N ILE A 94 -3.69 -13.40 -8.80
CA ILE A 94 -3.72 -12.44 -7.70
C ILE A 94 -3.17 -11.11 -8.18
N SER A 95 -3.93 -10.04 -7.98
CA SER A 95 -3.45 -8.67 -8.20
C SER A 95 -2.75 -8.11 -6.96
N ILE A 96 -1.69 -7.33 -7.14
CA ILE A 96 -0.92 -6.75 -6.05
C ILE A 96 -0.77 -5.24 -6.26
N ILE A 97 -1.05 -4.47 -5.20
CA ILE A 97 -0.88 -3.02 -5.17
C ILE A 97 0.11 -2.67 -4.06
N GLY A 98 1.10 -1.84 -4.39
CA GLY A 98 2.07 -1.29 -3.45
C GLY A 98 1.75 0.15 -3.01
N PHE A 99 2.73 0.77 -2.38
CA PHE A 99 2.70 2.17 -1.94
C PHE A 99 4.13 2.71 -1.94
N ASP A 100 4.30 3.99 -2.25
CA ASP A 100 5.54 4.80 -2.26
C ASP A 100 6.05 5.16 -3.67
N ASP A 101 5.67 4.41 -4.71
CA ASP A 101 6.18 4.56 -6.08
C ASP A 101 7.71 4.61 -6.15
N MET A 102 8.34 3.60 -5.54
CA MET A 102 9.77 3.42 -5.57
C MET A 102 10.29 3.38 -7.01
N GLY A 103 11.48 3.94 -7.24
CA GLY A 103 12.05 4.05 -8.59
C GLY A 103 12.15 2.70 -9.33
N TYR A 104 12.28 1.59 -8.60
CA TYR A 104 12.29 0.24 -9.15
C TYR A 104 10.92 -0.32 -9.53
N ALA A 105 9.81 0.24 -9.02
CA ALA A 105 8.46 -0.30 -9.17
C ALA A 105 8.03 -0.45 -10.63
N LYS A 106 8.48 0.48 -11.49
CA LYS A 106 8.23 0.46 -12.95
C LYS A 106 9.04 -0.59 -13.71
N TYR A 107 10.09 -1.14 -13.11
CA TYR A 107 10.98 -2.14 -13.72
C TYR A 107 10.73 -3.57 -13.23
N LEU A 108 9.78 -3.76 -12.32
CA LEU A 108 9.32 -5.11 -11.98
C LEU A 108 8.67 -5.77 -13.21
N THR A 109 8.70 -7.09 -13.26
CA THR A 109 8.06 -7.88 -14.32
C THR A 109 6.93 -8.71 -13.73
N PRO A 110 5.66 -8.29 -13.88
CA PRO A 110 5.18 -7.06 -14.52
C PRO A 110 5.30 -5.80 -13.62
N PRO A 111 5.23 -4.58 -14.18
CA PRO A 111 5.39 -3.34 -13.39
C PRO A 111 4.30 -3.13 -12.32
N LEU A 112 4.71 -2.63 -11.16
CA LEU A 112 3.87 -2.51 -9.96
C LEU A 112 2.93 -1.32 -10.00
N THR A 113 1.63 -1.58 -9.89
CA THR A 113 0.65 -0.54 -9.55
C THR A 113 0.86 -0.14 -8.10
N THR A 114 1.00 1.16 -7.84
CA THR A 114 1.39 1.68 -6.52
C THR A 114 0.78 3.06 -6.28
N ILE A 115 0.78 3.51 -5.03
CA ILE A 115 0.30 4.83 -4.63
C ILE A 115 1.50 5.73 -4.36
N ARG A 116 1.64 6.81 -5.15
CA ARG A 116 2.68 7.81 -4.99
C ARG A 116 2.26 8.87 -3.97
N LYS A 117 3.09 9.09 -2.97
CA LYS A 117 2.96 10.26 -2.07
C LYS A 117 3.55 11.49 -2.77
N PRO A 118 2.96 12.68 -2.59
CA PRO A 118 3.50 13.94 -3.09
C PRO A 118 4.69 14.40 -2.22
N THR A 119 5.71 13.55 -2.08
CA THR A 119 6.85 13.72 -1.16
C THR A 119 7.57 15.05 -1.39
N PHE A 120 7.79 15.42 -2.66
CA PHE A 120 8.41 16.71 -2.99
C PHE A 120 7.60 17.89 -2.48
N THR A 121 6.28 17.88 -2.67
CA THR A 121 5.37 18.92 -2.19
C THR A 121 5.39 19.00 -0.67
N ILE A 122 5.31 17.85 0.02
CA ILE A 122 5.38 17.76 1.49
C ILE A 122 6.70 18.35 2.01
N ILE A 123 7.83 17.98 1.41
CA ILE A 123 9.15 18.49 1.79
C ILE A 123 9.22 19.99 1.57
N LYS A 124 8.82 20.48 0.39
CA LYS A 124 8.84 21.90 0.05
C LYS A 124 8.05 22.70 1.08
N MET A 125 6.82 22.29 1.40
CA MET A 125 5.97 22.97 2.37
C MET A 125 6.55 22.94 3.78
N GLY A 126 7.07 21.78 4.22
CA GLY A 126 7.68 21.64 5.53
C GLY A 126 8.93 22.51 5.70
N VAL A 127 9.79 22.56 4.68
CA VAL A 127 11.01 23.40 4.69
C VAL A 127 10.64 24.88 4.63
N SER A 128 9.72 25.29 3.74
CA SER A 128 9.23 26.67 3.70
C SER A 128 8.69 27.11 5.06
N ARG A 129 7.89 26.26 5.72
CA ARG A 129 7.35 26.57 7.04
C ARG A 129 8.43 26.66 8.12
N LEU A 130 9.43 25.79 8.08
CA LEU A 130 10.55 25.85 9.02
C LEU A 130 11.32 27.17 8.89
N VAL A 131 11.59 27.61 7.66
CA VAL A 131 12.26 28.90 7.39
C VAL A 131 11.43 30.07 7.93
N GLU A 132 10.12 30.08 7.68
CA GLU A 132 9.21 31.12 8.21
C GLU A 132 9.27 31.24 9.75
N ILE A 133 9.33 30.09 10.45
CA ILE A 133 9.43 30.04 11.92
C ILE A 133 10.77 30.59 12.40
N MET A 134 11.86 30.27 11.70
CA MET A 134 13.20 30.75 12.06
C MET A 134 13.35 32.26 11.87
N GLU A 135 12.72 32.82 10.83
CA GLU A 135 12.83 34.24 10.51
C GLU A 135 11.92 35.14 11.35
N ASN A 136 10.69 34.71 11.64
CA ASN A 136 9.65 35.57 12.20
C ASN A 136 9.32 35.32 13.68
N GLY A 137 9.91 34.31 14.31
CA GLY A 137 9.49 33.84 15.64
C GLY A 137 8.11 33.17 15.60
N GLN A 138 7.69 32.53 16.71
CA GLN A 138 6.49 31.69 16.77
C GLN A 138 5.24 32.31 16.10
N GLN A 139 4.45 31.44 15.46
CA GLN A 139 3.07 31.74 15.08
C GLN A 139 2.12 30.68 15.65
N ASP A 140 1.09 31.16 16.35
CA ASP A 140 -0.08 30.39 16.76
C ASP A 140 -0.86 29.90 15.53
N ASN A 141 -1.50 28.73 15.66
CA ASN A 141 -2.21 27.92 14.64
C ASN A 141 -1.32 27.12 13.67
N ILE A 142 -1.01 25.88 14.09
CA ILE A 142 -0.54 24.83 13.17
C ILE A 142 -1.77 24.27 12.43
N GLU A 143 -2.01 24.73 11.20
CA GLU A 143 -3.01 24.10 10.34
C GLU A 143 -2.48 22.80 9.74
N GLN A 144 -3.18 21.71 9.99
CA GLN A 144 -2.89 20.43 9.35
C GLN A 144 -3.37 20.48 7.89
N GLN A 145 -2.44 20.38 6.94
CA GLN A 145 -2.76 20.29 5.51
C GLN A 145 -2.69 18.84 5.04
N ILE A 146 -3.74 18.39 4.33
CA ILE A 146 -3.79 17.08 3.68
C ILE A 146 -3.47 17.28 2.21
N ILE A 147 -2.49 16.52 1.71
CA ILE A 147 -2.13 16.51 0.30
C ILE A 147 -2.45 15.13 -0.25
N ASP A 148 -3.30 15.08 -1.26
CA ASP A 148 -3.79 13.83 -1.81
C ASP A 148 -2.68 13.03 -2.51
N PRO A 149 -2.61 11.72 -2.27
CA PRO A 149 -1.72 10.85 -3.03
C PRO A 149 -2.30 10.54 -4.42
N GLU A 150 -1.43 10.08 -5.33
CA GLU A 150 -1.79 9.69 -6.69
C GLU A 150 -1.69 8.17 -6.86
N ILE A 151 -2.66 7.54 -7.52
CA ILE A 151 -2.53 6.14 -7.94
C ILE A 151 -1.77 6.04 -9.27
N ILE A 152 -0.69 5.28 -9.27
CA ILE A 152 0.12 5.01 -10.47
C ILE A 152 -0.27 3.65 -11.00
N VAL A 153 -1.21 3.65 -11.95
CA VAL A 153 -1.74 2.42 -12.56
C VAL A 153 -0.71 1.82 -13.52
N ARG A 154 -0.37 0.55 -13.28
CA ARG A 154 0.51 -0.26 -14.14
C ARG A 154 -0.13 -1.63 -14.41
N SER A 155 0.68 -2.68 -14.51
CA SER A 155 0.26 -3.99 -15.02
C SER A 155 -0.03 -5.03 -13.94
N LEU A 156 0.23 -4.75 -12.66
CA LEU A 156 0.06 -5.71 -11.56
C LEU A 156 -1.37 -5.81 -10.99
N VAL A 157 -2.36 -5.20 -11.66
CA VAL A 157 -3.77 -5.32 -11.29
C VAL A 157 -4.63 -5.71 -12.49
N LEU A 158 -5.41 -6.78 -12.34
CA LEU A 158 -6.31 -7.30 -13.36
C LEU A 158 -7.70 -6.68 -13.22
N ASN A 159 -8.42 -6.53 -14.33
CA ASN A 159 -9.84 -6.18 -14.29
C ASN A 159 -10.68 -7.46 -14.42
N LEU A 160 -11.41 -7.82 -13.36
CA LEU A 160 -12.26 -9.02 -13.31
C LEU A 160 -13.68 -8.82 -13.88
N ASN A 161 -14.03 -7.60 -14.31
CA ASN A 161 -15.34 -7.31 -14.90
C ASN A 161 -15.41 -7.62 -16.42
N LYS A 162 -14.38 -8.23 -16.99
CA LYS A 162 -14.29 -8.58 -18.41
C LYS A 162 -14.58 -10.05 -18.62
#